data_AF-A0A7D9EC60-F1
#
_entry.id   AF-A0A7D9EC60-F1
#
_cell.length_a   1.000
_cell.length_b   1.000
_cell.length_c   1.000
_cell.angle_alpha   90.00
_cell.angle_beta   90.00
_cell.angle_gamma   90.00
#
_symmetry.space_group_name_H-M   'P 1'
#
loop_
_entity.id
_entity.type
_entity.pdbx_description
1 polymer ?
#
loop_
_entity_poly.entity_id
_entity_poly.type
_entity_poly.pdbx_seq_one_letter_code
_entity_poly.pdbx_strand_id
1 'polypeptide(L)'
;MTWCITSCDIDLDVDLLFQENSTIGQKISLTEKIVAVLPKMKCPHRLEPHQIQGLDFIHIFPVVQWLVKKAIETREEMGDYIREFSVSQFNKNYSSPQDTEFDSRKDRCKTSILGVKNTYKPKRIYKKPESFEIADEETRVKTTLLEYGWQYGYSKEQKEKKDAKKSNKKTPGAEGGRPKSESIDSVEEEYIIEQKRINSLMSNMAAMQGKE
;
A
#
# COMPACT_ATOMS: atom_id res chain seq x y z
N MET A 1 -9.89 25.64 34.02
CA MET A 1 -10.14 24.29 34.59
C MET A 1 -11.30 23.60 33.88
N THR A 2 -12.52 24.17 33.91
CA THR A 2 -13.71 23.61 33.23
C THR A 2 -13.45 23.25 31.76
N TRP A 3 -12.89 24.18 30.98
CA TRP A 3 -12.54 23.93 29.57
C TRP A 3 -11.59 22.74 29.37
N CYS A 4 -10.57 22.58 30.22
CA CYS A 4 -9.65 21.43 30.14
C CYS A 4 -10.39 20.12 30.43
N ILE A 5 -11.31 20.14 31.39
CA ILE A 5 -12.11 18.96 31.74
C ILE A 5 -13.04 18.58 30.59
N THR A 6 -13.76 19.54 29.99
CA THR A 6 -14.64 19.29 28.85
C THR A 6 -13.89 18.90 27.57
N SER A 7 -12.62 19.30 27.46
CA SER A 7 -11.76 18.92 26.32
C SER A 7 -11.15 17.54 26.49
N CYS A 8 -11.13 17.00 27.71
CA CYS A 8 -10.79 15.60 27.93
C CYS A 8 -12.05 14.78 27.67
N ASP A 9 -12.02 13.93 26.63
CA ASP A 9 -13.12 13.07 26.21
C ASP A 9 -13.39 11.93 27.22
N ILE A 10 -13.86 12.31 28.40
CA ILE A 10 -14.18 11.40 29.50
C ILE A 10 -15.65 11.62 29.84
N ASP A 11 -16.41 10.52 29.84
CA ASP A 11 -17.83 10.52 30.19
C ASP A 11 -18.01 10.99 31.63
N LEU A 12 -18.42 12.25 31.77
CA LEU A 12 -18.72 12.89 33.04
C LEU A 12 -20.17 13.35 33.00
N ASP A 13 -21.03 12.70 33.79
CA ASP A 13 -22.43 13.10 34.01
C ASP A 13 -22.54 14.36 34.88
N VAL A 14 -21.76 15.40 34.57
CA VAL A 14 -21.70 16.64 35.33
C VAL A 14 -21.60 17.82 34.38
N ASP A 15 -22.64 18.66 34.36
CA ASP A 15 -22.61 19.92 33.64
C ASP A 15 -21.70 20.94 34.35
N LEU A 16 -20.62 21.31 33.67
CA LEU A 16 -19.59 22.26 34.09
C LEU A 16 -19.74 23.61 33.38
N LEU A 17 -20.96 24.07 33.19
CA LEU A 17 -21.26 25.38 32.62
C LEU A 17 -20.74 26.51 33.52
N PHE A 18 -19.83 27.33 32.97
CA PHE A 18 -19.37 28.56 33.61
C PHE A 18 -20.14 29.76 33.04
N GLN A 19 -20.74 30.56 33.92
CA GLN A 19 -21.35 31.84 33.57
C GLN A 19 -20.71 32.95 34.41
N GLU A 20 -20.33 34.06 33.77
CA GLU A 20 -19.60 35.16 34.41
C GLU A 20 -20.41 35.83 35.54
N ASN A 21 -21.71 36.00 35.34
CA ASN A 21 -22.66 36.57 36.31
C ASN A 21 -23.37 35.52 37.18
N SER A 22 -22.73 34.37 37.45
CA SER A 22 -23.31 33.33 38.31
C SER A 22 -23.51 33.83 39.74
N THR A 23 -24.62 33.41 40.36
CA THR A 23 -24.86 33.61 41.80
C THR A 23 -23.78 32.92 42.63
N ILE A 24 -23.55 33.40 43.86
CA ILE A 24 -22.54 32.81 44.76
C ILE A 24 -22.78 31.31 45.00
N GLY A 25 -24.04 30.90 45.13
CA GLY A 25 -24.41 29.48 45.27
C GLY A 25 -24.09 28.64 44.03
N GLN A 26 -24.27 29.18 42.83
CA GLN A 26 -23.87 28.52 41.59
C GLN A 26 -22.34 28.41 41.48
N LYS A 27 -21.59 29.43 41.91
CA LYS A 27 -20.12 29.37 41.95
C LYS A 27 -19.63 28.29 42.92
N ILE A 28 -20.23 28.18 44.11
CA ILE A 28 -19.95 27.12 45.09
C ILE A 28 -20.23 25.74 44.48
N SER A 29 -21.44 25.54 43.95
CA SER A 29 -21.83 24.26 43.36
C SER A 29 -20.93 23.87 42.17
N LEU A 30 -20.52 24.83 41.34
CA LEU A 30 -19.58 24.58 40.24
C LEU A 30 -18.20 24.14 40.77
N THR A 31 -17.67 24.79 41.82
CA THR A 31 -16.39 24.39 42.41
C THR A 31 -16.42 23.00 43.04
N GLU A 32 -17.51 22.63 43.71
CA GLU A 32 -17.71 21.28 44.26
C GLU A 32 -17.78 20.22 43.16
N LYS A 33 -18.50 20.51 42.07
CA LYS A 33 -18.57 19.65 40.88
C LYS A 33 -17.19 19.44 40.25
N ILE A 34 -16.38 20.50 40.10
CA ILE A 34 -15.01 20.40 39.57
C ILE A 34 -14.18 19.47 40.46
N VAL A 35 -14.22 19.66 41.77
CA VAL A 35 -13.47 18.83 42.74
C VAL A 35 -13.94 17.36 42.70
N ALA A 36 -15.24 17.10 42.52
CA ALA A 36 -15.78 15.75 42.40
C ALA A 36 -15.36 15.03 41.11
N VAL A 37 -15.06 15.78 40.05
CA VAL A 37 -14.64 15.23 38.75
C VAL A 37 -13.14 14.85 38.73
N LEU A 38 -12.28 15.62 39.42
CA LEU A 38 -10.83 15.39 39.38
C LEU A 38 -10.39 13.96 39.75
N PRO A 39 -10.98 13.28 40.76
CA PRO A 39 -10.68 11.89 41.06
C PRO A 39 -11.14 10.91 39.97
N LYS A 40 -12.27 11.17 39.30
CA LYS A 40 -12.77 10.34 38.18
C LYS A 40 -11.81 10.38 36.99
N MET A 41 -11.20 11.55 36.78
CA MET A 41 -10.15 11.78 35.77
C MET A 41 -8.78 11.19 36.17
N LYS A 42 -8.66 10.59 37.37
CA LYS A 42 -7.41 10.08 37.96
C LYS A 42 -6.34 11.16 38.16
N CYS A 43 -6.74 12.37 38.51
CA CYS A 43 -5.80 13.43 38.89
C CYS A 43 -5.07 13.04 40.20
N PRO A 44 -3.72 13.11 40.25
CA PRO A 44 -2.93 12.75 41.44
C PRO A 44 -2.97 13.83 42.53
N HIS A 45 -3.40 15.05 42.21
CA HIS A 45 -3.43 16.18 43.13
C HIS A 45 -4.83 16.34 43.73
N ARG A 46 -4.89 16.41 45.06
CA ARG A 46 -6.14 16.65 45.80
C ARG A 46 -6.39 18.15 45.89
N LEU A 47 -7.63 18.55 45.63
CA LEU A 47 -8.07 19.95 45.68
C LEU A 47 -9.40 19.99 46.42
N GLU A 48 -9.56 20.95 47.33
CA GLU A 48 -10.80 21.17 48.07
C GLU A 48 -11.55 22.39 47.51
N PRO A 49 -12.90 22.45 47.62
CA PRO A 49 -13.68 23.55 47.03
C PRO A 49 -13.27 24.93 47.55
N HIS A 50 -12.94 25.04 48.83
CA HIS A 50 -12.51 26.30 49.45
C HIS A 50 -11.18 26.81 48.88
N GLN A 51 -10.31 25.93 48.41
CA GLN A 51 -9.02 26.33 47.82
C GLN A 51 -9.23 27.08 46.50
N ILE A 52 -10.22 26.65 45.71
CA ILE A 52 -10.59 27.32 44.45
C ILE A 52 -11.21 28.69 44.73
N GLN A 53 -12.10 28.77 45.73
CA GLN A 53 -12.75 30.04 46.10
C GLN A 53 -11.81 31.01 46.80
N GLY A 54 -10.93 30.50 47.66
CA GLY A 54 -9.92 31.24 48.41
C GLY A 54 -8.68 31.60 47.59
N LEU A 55 -8.67 31.26 46.28
CA LEU A 55 -7.58 31.57 45.35
C LEU A 55 -6.21 31.04 45.83
N ASP A 56 -6.19 29.82 46.36
CA ASP A 56 -4.96 29.17 46.82
C ASP A 56 -4.15 28.62 45.64
N PHE A 57 -3.35 29.51 45.03
CA PHE A 57 -2.55 29.19 43.85
C PHE A 57 -1.51 28.08 44.08
N ILE A 58 -1.09 27.84 45.32
CA ILE A 58 -0.10 26.79 45.64
C ILE A 58 -0.66 25.41 45.30
N HIS A 59 -1.94 25.18 45.63
CA HIS A 59 -2.60 23.90 45.37
C HIS A 59 -3.33 23.86 44.03
N ILE A 60 -3.80 25.00 43.53
CA ILE A 60 -4.46 25.10 42.21
C ILE A 60 -3.48 24.87 41.07
N PHE A 61 -2.27 25.44 41.15
CA PHE A 61 -1.28 25.39 40.07
C PHE A 61 -0.94 23.97 39.57
N PRO A 62 -0.57 23.00 40.43
CA PRO A 62 -0.26 21.64 39.96
C PRO A 62 -1.45 20.94 39.30
N VAL A 63 -2.68 21.23 39.74
CA VAL A 63 -3.91 20.69 39.12
C VAL A 63 -4.10 21.28 37.73
N VAL A 64 -3.91 22.59 37.55
CA VAL A 64 -4.00 23.23 36.22
C VAL A 64 -2.93 22.69 35.28
N GLN A 65 -1.69 22.57 35.76
CA GLN A 65 -0.59 22.05 34.95
C GLN A 65 -0.88 20.62 34.48
N TRP A 66 -1.39 19.77 35.37
CA TRP A 66 -1.81 18.42 35.03
C TRP A 66 -2.97 18.40 34.02
N LEU A 67 -4.01 19.22 34.24
CA LEU A 67 -5.17 19.33 33.35
C LEU A 67 -4.79 19.78 31.94
N VAL A 68 -3.91 20.79 31.82
CA VAL A 68 -3.45 21.29 30.53
C VAL A 68 -2.65 20.21 29.81
N LYS A 69 -1.75 19.52 30.52
CA LYS A 69 -0.99 18.41 29.94
C LYS A 69 -1.93 17.31 29.44
N LYS A 70 -2.91 16.92 30.26
CA LYS A 70 -3.86 15.88 29.90
C LYS A 70 -4.74 16.26 28.71
N ALA A 71 -5.21 17.51 28.65
CA ALA A 71 -6.01 18.00 27.54
C ALA A 71 -5.23 18.02 26.21
N ILE A 72 -3.92 18.30 26.25
CA ILE A 72 -3.05 18.25 25.07
C ILE A 72 -2.86 16.79 24.61
N GLU A 73 -2.57 15.87 25.54
CA GLU A 73 -2.43 14.43 25.24
C GLU A 73 -3.71 13.89 24.57
N THR A 74 -4.89 14.15 25.15
CA THR A 74 -6.16 13.69 24.57
C THR A 74 -6.46 14.33 23.22
N ARG A 75 -6.06 15.59 23.00
CA ARG A 75 -6.19 16.25 21.69
C ARG A 75 -5.26 15.65 20.65
N GLU A 76 -4.07 15.21 21.05
CA GLU A 76 -3.13 14.52 20.15
C GLU A 76 -3.65 13.13 19.78
N GLU A 77 -4.18 12.38 20.74
CA GLU A 77 -4.78 11.05 20.53
C GLU A 77 -6.04 11.10 19.64
N MET A 78 -6.94 12.07 19.88
CA MET A 78 -8.24 12.17 19.20
C MET A 78 -8.23 13.12 18.00
N GLY A 79 -7.15 13.89 17.81
CA GLY A 79 -7.08 14.98 16.84
C GLY A 79 -7.25 14.51 15.39
N ASP A 80 -6.61 13.39 15.04
CA ASP A 80 -6.75 12.80 13.71
C ASP A 80 -8.16 12.26 13.48
N TYR A 81 -8.76 11.61 14.48
CA TYR A 81 -10.14 11.12 14.38
C TYR A 81 -11.14 12.26 14.16
N ILE A 82 -11.04 13.34 14.93
CA ILE A 82 -11.91 14.52 14.78
C ILE A 82 -11.72 15.15 13.40
N ARG A 83 -10.48 15.22 12.91
CA ARG A 83 -10.17 15.75 11.58
C ARG A 83 -10.77 14.90 10.47
N GLU A 84 -10.56 13.59 10.50
CA GLU A 84 -11.13 12.64 9.54
C GLU A 84 -12.65 12.65 9.57
N PHE A 85 -13.24 12.68 10.77
CA PHE A 85 -14.69 12.80 10.93
C PHE A 85 -15.20 14.11 10.32
N SER A 86 -14.53 15.23 10.57
CA SER A 86 -14.91 16.54 10.00
C SER A 86 -14.83 16.54 8.48
N VAL A 87 -13.76 15.99 7.91
CA VAL A 87 -13.59 15.82 6.45
C VAL A 87 -14.69 14.91 5.89
N SER A 88 -15.01 13.80 6.56
CA SER A 88 -16.09 12.91 6.15
C SER A 88 -17.45 13.61 6.17
N GLN A 89 -17.76 14.39 7.20
CA GLN A 89 -19.01 15.14 7.29
C GLN A 89 -19.09 16.22 6.20
N PHE A 90 -17.98 16.91 5.91
CA PHE A 90 -17.91 17.89 4.83
C PHE A 90 -18.17 17.23 3.47
N ASN A 91 -17.45 16.14 3.18
CA ASN A 91 -17.51 15.42 1.90
C ASN A 91 -18.88 14.78 1.60
N LYS A 92 -19.78 14.67 2.58
CA LYS A 92 -21.17 14.19 2.35
C LYS A 92 -22.01 15.20 1.58
N ASN A 93 -21.86 16.49 1.88
CA ASN A 93 -22.74 17.55 1.37
C ASN A 93 -22.00 18.52 0.45
N TYR A 94 -20.67 18.57 0.52
CA TYR A 94 -19.84 19.50 -0.22
C TYR A 94 -18.70 18.76 -0.92
N SER A 95 -18.32 19.23 -2.10
CA SER A 95 -17.19 18.70 -2.88
C SER A 95 -16.27 19.87 -3.23
N SER A 96 -14.96 19.66 -3.08
CA SER A 96 -14.01 20.69 -3.50
C SER A 96 -13.86 20.69 -5.03
N PRO A 97 -13.49 21.83 -5.65
CA PRO A 97 -13.19 21.86 -7.08
C PRO A 97 -12.12 20.84 -7.50
N GLN A 98 -11.16 20.55 -6.62
CA GLN A 98 -10.12 19.54 -6.83
C GLN A 98 -10.69 18.11 -6.84
N ASP A 99 -11.68 17.81 -6.00
CA ASP A 99 -12.35 16.51 -5.99
C ASP A 99 -13.12 16.26 -7.29
N THR A 100 -13.81 17.29 -7.80
CA THR A 100 -14.53 17.17 -9.08
C THR A 100 -13.61 16.94 -10.27
N GLU A 101 -12.46 17.64 -10.31
CA GLU A 101 -11.42 17.37 -11.31
C GLU A 101 -10.87 15.95 -11.18
N PHE A 102 -10.61 15.48 -9.96
CA PHE A 102 -10.11 14.14 -9.70
C PHE A 102 -11.09 13.07 -10.17
N ASP A 103 -12.39 13.19 -9.83
CA ASP A 103 -13.41 12.24 -10.27
C ASP A 103 -13.57 12.21 -11.79
N SER A 104 -13.46 13.36 -12.47
CA SER A 104 -13.48 13.41 -13.95
C SER A 104 -12.29 12.71 -14.63
N ARG A 105 -11.14 12.63 -13.94
CA ARG A 105 -9.92 11.95 -14.44
C ARG A 105 -9.91 10.47 -14.04
N LYS A 106 -10.50 10.14 -12.90
CA LYS A 106 -10.53 8.80 -12.29
C LYS A 106 -11.01 7.73 -13.25
N ASP A 107 -12.09 7.95 -14.00
CA ASP A 107 -12.63 6.93 -14.91
C ASP A 107 -11.75 6.69 -16.13
N ARG A 108 -11.08 7.75 -16.63
CA ARG A 108 -10.06 7.62 -17.69
C ARG A 108 -8.85 6.84 -17.19
N CYS A 109 -8.36 7.14 -15.99
CA CYS A 109 -7.27 6.41 -15.36
C CYS A 109 -7.61 4.93 -15.13
N LYS A 110 -8.80 4.63 -14.58
CA LYS A 110 -9.27 3.25 -14.40
C LYS A 110 -9.29 2.48 -15.73
N THR A 111 -9.83 3.08 -16.77
CA THR A 111 -9.93 2.47 -18.11
C THR A 111 -8.54 2.19 -18.68
N SER A 112 -7.61 3.13 -18.55
CA SER A 112 -6.22 2.97 -18.99
C SER A 112 -5.51 1.83 -18.24
N ILE A 113 -5.63 1.79 -16.91
CA ILE A 113 -5.05 0.73 -16.07
C ILE A 113 -5.65 -0.65 -16.43
N LEU A 114 -6.97 -0.72 -16.64
CA LEU A 114 -7.64 -1.94 -17.09
C LEU A 114 -7.15 -2.37 -18.48
N GLY A 115 -6.95 -1.41 -19.39
CA GLY A 115 -6.39 -1.66 -20.72
C GLY A 115 -5.00 -2.28 -20.64
N VAL A 116 -4.08 -1.67 -19.89
CA VAL A 116 -2.73 -2.20 -19.64
C VAL A 116 -2.82 -3.61 -19.02
N LYS A 117 -3.63 -3.76 -17.97
CA LYS A 117 -3.82 -5.06 -17.31
C LYS A 117 -4.31 -6.12 -18.30
N ASN A 118 -5.23 -5.79 -19.20
CA ASN A 118 -5.77 -6.70 -20.20
C ASN A 118 -4.76 -7.06 -21.31
N THR A 119 -4.00 -6.06 -21.79
CA THR A 119 -2.99 -6.26 -22.84
C THR A 119 -1.84 -7.14 -22.36
N TYR A 120 -1.41 -6.97 -21.11
CA TYR A 120 -0.32 -7.75 -20.51
C TYR A 120 -0.81 -8.98 -19.74
N LYS A 121 -2.06 -9.44 -19.94
CA LYS A 121 -2.49 -10.73 -19.38
C LYS A 121 -1.64 -11.85 -19.95
N PRO A 122 -1.19 -12.80 -19.12
CA PRO A 122 -0.45 -13.96 -19.61
C PRO A 122 -1.37 -14.79 -20.51
N LYS A 123 -1.10 -14.77 -21.82
CA LYS A 123 -1.82 -15.58 -22.81
C LYS A 123 -1.08 -16.90 -22.99
N ARG A 124 -1.81 -18.01 -22.84
CA ARG A 124 -1.29 -19.35 -23.09
C ARG A 124 -1.23 -19.58 -24.61
N ILE A 125 -0.03 -19.77 -25.15
CA ILE A 125 0.27 -19.98 -26.58
C ILE A 125 0.29 -21.49 -26.91
N TYR A 126 0.79 -22.31 -25.99
CA TYR A 126 0.87 -23.77 -26.17
C TYR A 126 0.05 -24.49 -25.11
N LYS A 127 -0.57 -25.61 -25.50
CA LYS A 127 -1.27 -26.51 -24.57
C LYS A 127 -0.46 -27.78 -24.36
N LYS A 128 -0.26 -28.14 -23.09
CA LYS A 128 0.38 -29.39 -22.69
C LYS A 128 -0.48 -30.62 -23.05
N PRO A 129 0.10 -31.66 -23.66
CA PRO A 129 -0.55 -32.97 -23.79
C PRO A 129 -0.59 -33.72 -22.45
N GLU A 130 -1.63 -34.54 -22.22
CA GLU A 130 -1.79 -35.34 -21.00
C GLU A 130 -0.59 -36.28 -20.73
N SER A 131 0.12 -36.71 -21.78
CA SER A 131 1.32 -37.55 -21.67
C SER A 131 2.49 -36.91 -20.91
N PHE A 132 2.55 -35.57 -20.84
CA PHE A 132 3.62 -34.85 -20.15
C PHE A 132 3.35 -34.63 -18.65
N GLU A 133 2.22 -35.09 -18.10
CA GLU A 133 1.95 -35.03 -16.65
C GLU A 133 2.79 -36.01 -15.85
N ILE A 134 3.22 -37.10 -16.47
CA ILE A 134 4.01 -38.18 -15.86
C ILE A 134 5.53 -37.97 -16.08
N ALA A 135 5.92 -36.86 -16.70
CA ALA A 135 7.32 -36.56 -17.04
C ALA A 135 8.13 -36.02 -15.86
N ASP A 136 9.45 -36.07 -16.02
CA ASP A 136 10.46 -35.53 -15.10
C ASP A 136 10.25 -34.03 -14.77
N GLU A 137 10.70 -33.59 -13.59
CA GLU A 137 10.42 -32.25 -13.05
C GLU A 137 10.91 -31.13 -13.98
N GLU A 138 12.09 -31.29 -14.57
CA GLU A 138 12.64 -30.34 -15.54
C GLU A 138 11.76 -30.22 -16.79
N THR A 139 11.19 -31.33 -17.24
CA THR A 139 10.32 -31.36 -18.42
C THR A 139 8.97 -30.70 -18.11
N ARG A 140 8.48 -30.86 -16.88
CA ARG A 140 7.27 -30.17 -16.39
C ARG A 140 7.48 -28.66 -16.33
N VAL A 141 8.59 -28.19 -15.77
CA VAL A 141 8.91 -26.75 -15.72
C VAL A 141 9.06 -26.17 -17.13
N LYS A 142 9.81 -26.85 -18.00
CA LYS A 142 10.03 -26.39 -19.39
C LYS A 142 8.73 -26.34 -20.18
N THR A 143 7.85 -27.33 -20.06
CA THR A 143 6.53 -27.32 -20.73
C THR A 143 5.64 -26.19 -20.22
N THR A 144 5.56 -25.95 -18.91
CA THR A 144 4.80 -24.83 -18.33
C THR A 144 5.34 -23.46 -18.76
N LEU A 145 6.65 -23.29 -18.87
CA LEU A 145 7.25 -22.06 -19.40
C LEU A 145 6.91 -21.87 -20.88
N LEU A 146 6.98 -22.94 -21.67
CA LEU A 146 6.59 -22.93 -23.08
C LEU A 146 5.12 -22.59 -23.27
N GLU A 147 4.21 -22.98 -22.37
CA GLU A 147 2.79 -22.61 -22.43
C GLU A 147 2.58 -21.10 -22.56
N TYR A 148 3.43 -20.28 -21.94
CA TYR A 148 3.37 -18.81 -22.01
C TYR A 148 4.39 -18.20 -22.97
N GLY A 149 4.97 -19.01 -23.86
CA GLY A 149 5.91 -18.56 -24.89
C GLY A 149 7.33 -18.29 -24.40
N TRP A 150 7.67 -18.72 -23.18
CA TRP A 150 9.01 -18.56 -22.65
C TRP A 150 9.95 -19.60 -23.25
N GLN A 151 10.76 -19.19 -24.22
CA GLN A 151 11.78 -20.03 -24.84
C GLN A 151 13.15 -19.70 -24.24
N TYR A 152 13.72 -20.63 -23.48
CA TYR A 152 15.07 -20.50 -22.93
C TYR A 152 16.07 -20.23 -24.09
N GLY A 153 16.81 -19.12 -24.04
CA GLY A 153 17.83 -18.77 -25.04
C GLY A 153 17.32 -18.18 -26.36
N TYR A 154 16.01 -18.05 -26.58
CA TYR A 154 15.46 -17.37 -27.77
C TYR A 154 15.36 -15.85 -27.52
N SER A 155 16.50 -15.21 -27.21
CA SER A 155 16.58 -13.74 -27.20
C SER A 155 16.24 -13.22 -28.61
N LYS A 156 15.53 -12.09 -28.70
CA LYS A 156 15.28 -11.38 -29.98
C LYS A 156 16.56 -11.21 -30.81
N GLU A 157 17.70 -11.08 -30.13
CA GLU A 157 19.05 -10.98 -30.71
C GLU A 157 19.44 -12.20 -31.56
N GLN A 158 18.94 -13.40 -31.26
CA GLN A 158 19.25 -14.61 -32.05
C GLN A 158 18.40 -14.70 -33.33
N LYS A 159 17.19 -14.12 -33.34
CA LYS A 159 16.37 -14.00 -34.56
C LYS A 159 17.07 -13.09 -35.57
N GLU A 160 17.54 -11.94 -35.12
CA GLU A 160 18.33 -10.99 -35.91
C GLU A 160 19.63 -11.61 -36.42
N LYS A 161 20.36 -12.39 -35.59
CA LYS A 161 21.57 -13.11 -36.02
C LYS A 161 21.30 -14.24 -37.03
N LYS A 162 20.18 -14.96 -36.92
CA LYS A 162 19.78 -15.99 -37.92
C LYS A 162 19.37 -15.37 -39.25
N ASP A 163 18.64 -14.26 -39.22
CA ASP A 163 18.23 -13.54 -40.44
C ASP A 163 19.43 -12.89 -41.14
N ALA A 164 20.40 -12.36 -40.38
CA ALA A 164 21.68 -11.86 -40.89
C ALA A 164 22.60 -12.96 -41.48
N LYS A 165 22.61 -14.17 -40.90
CA LYS A 165 23.35 -15.31 -41.49
C LYS A 165 22.70 -15.85 -42.78
N LYS A 166 21.39 -15.68 -42.94
CA LYS A 166 20.64 -16.12 -44.13
C LYS A 166 20.85 -15.20 -45.34
N SER A 167 21.02 -13.89 -45.09
CA SER A 167 21.37 -12.92 -46.15
C SER A 167 22.83 -13.08 -46.61
N ASN A 168 23.74 -13.44 -45.70
CA ASN A 168 25.17 -13.57 -46.00
C ASN A 168 25.58 -14.88 -46.71
N LYS A 169 24.66 -15.85 -46.89
CA LYS A 169 24.93 -17.13 -47.58
C LYS A 169 24.79 -17.06 -49.11
N LYS A 170 24.63 -15.85 -49.68
CA LYS A 170 24.48 -15.63 -51.14
C LYS A 170 25.75 -15.17 -51.87
N THR A 171 26.91 -15.13 -51.21
CA THR A 171 28.19 -14.80 -51.87
C THR A 171 29.30 -15.76 -51.41
N PRO A 172 30.05 -16.40 -52.32
CA PRO A 172 31.23 -17.17 -51.96
C PRO A 172 32.46 -16.25 -51.91
N GLY A 173 33.35 -16.46 -50.95
CA GLY A 173 34.75 -16.04 -51.07
C GLY A 173 35.43 -15.50 -49.81
N ALA A 174 36.60 -16.08 -49.56
CA ALA A 174 37.77 -15.58 -48.81
C ALA A 174 37.83 -15.75 -47.28
N GLU A 175 38.58 -16.80 -46.92
CA GLU A 175 39.53 -16.98 -45.81
C GLU A 175 39.87 -15.80 -44.87
N GLY A 176 40.04 -16.15 -43.59
CA GLY A 176 40.75 -15.36 -42.60
C GLY A 176 40.62 -15.96 -41.21
N GLY A 177 41.60 -16.76 -40.79
CA GLY A 177 41.61 -17.49 -39.52
C GLY A 177 41.69 -16.61 -38.26
N ARG A 178 41.19 -17.16 -37.14
CA ARG A 178 41.43 -16.64 -35.78
C ARG A 178 41.35 -17.80 -34.76
N PRO A 179 42.19 -17.84 -33.71
CA PRO A 179 42.52 -19.07 -32.99
C PRO A 179 41.49 -19.48 -31.94
N LYS A 180 41.47 -20.79 -31.66
CA LYS A 180 40.67 -21.50 -30.64
C LYS A 180 40.86 -20.92 -29.24
N SER A 181 39.74 -20.72 -28.53
CA SER A 181 39.69 -20.62 -27.07
C SER A 181 38.73 -21.69 -26.56
N GLU A 182 39.29 -22.77 -26.01
CA GLU A 182 38.67 -24.07 -25.71
C GLU A 182 37.70 -24.09 -24.50
N SER A 183 37.13 -22.95 -24.10
CA SER A 183 36.16 -22.85 -23.00
C SER A 183 34.78 -22.31 -23.42
N ILE A 184 34.63 -21.96 -24.71
CA ILE A 184 33.38 -21.45 -25.29
C ILE A 184 32.58 -22.59 -25.94
N ASP A 185 33.27 -23.61 -26.48
CA ASP A 185 32.65 -24.70 -27.25
C ASP A 185 31.74 -25.60 -26.38
N SER A 186 32.09 -25.91 -25.14
CA SER A 186 31.28 -26.78 -24.27
C SER A 186 29.94 -26.16 -23.88
N VAL A 187 29.97 -24.85 -23.61
CA VAL A 187 28.80 -24.05 -23.27
C VAL A 187 27.89 -23.90 -24.50
N GLU A 188 28.48 -23.62 -25.67
CA GLU A 188 27.75 -23.55 -26.93
C GLU A 188 27.12 -24.89 -27.34
N GLU A 189 27.81 -26.01 -27.13
CA GLU A 189 27.29 -27.35 -27.38
C GLU A 189 26.08 -27.69 -26.48
N GLU A 190 26.17 -27.38 -25.18
CA GLU A 190 25.08 -27.56 -24.23
C GLU A 190 23.84 -26.73 -24.61
N TYR A 191 24.04 -25.48 -25.06
CA TYR A 191 22.97 -24.63 -25.57
C TYR A 191 22.31 -25.19 -26.85
N ILE A 192 23.09 -25.78 -27.76
CA ILE A 192 22.56 -26.38 -29.00
C ILE A 192 21.72 -27.62 -28.69
N ILE A 193 22.16 -28.44 -27.73
CA ILE A 193 21.43 -29.63 -27.27
C ILE A 193 20.10 -29.21 -26.64
N GLU A 194 20.13 -28.20 -25.76
CA GLU A 194 18.93 -27.70 -25.10
C GLU A 194 17.95 -27.06 -26.11
N GLN A 195 18.44 -26.35 -27.13
CA GLN A 195 17.61 -25.83 -28.21
C GLN A 195 16.94 -26.95 -29.03
N LYS A 196 17.64 -28.06 -29.30
CA LYS A 196 17.04 -29.23 -29.97
C LYS A 196 15.97 -29.88 -29.08
N ARG A 197 16.20 -29.98 -27.78
CA ARG A 197 15.24 -30.50 -26.79
C ARG A 197 13.99 -29.62 -26.74
N ILE A 198 14.15 -28.31 -26.69
CA ILE A 198 13.03 -27.34 -26.73
C ILE A 198 12.25 -27.43 -28.04
N ASN A 199 12.92 -27.53 -29.19
CA ASN A 199 12.25 -27.68 -30.48
C ASN A 199 11.45 -28.99 -30.59
N SER A 200 11.97 -30.08 -30.01
CA SER A 200 11.23 -31.35 -29.91
C SER A 200 9.99 -31.21 -29.02
N LEU A 201 10.12 -30.55 -27.85
CA LEU A 201 8.97 -30.27 -26.97
C LEU A 201 7.92 -29.41 -27.66
N MET A 202 8.34 -28.34 -28.34
CA MET A 202 7.46 -27.45 -29.12
C MET A 202 6.70 -28.18 -30.23
N SER A 203 7.35 -29.14 -30.90
CA SER A 203 6.70 -29.98 -31.92
C SER A 203 5.64 -30.91 -31.33
N ASN A 204 5.79 -31.32 -30.06
CA ASN A 204 4.86 -32.20 -29.37
C ASN A 204 3.75 -31.45 -28.63
N MET A 205 3.88 -30.14 -28.43
CA MET A 205 2.84 -29.30 -27.84
C MET A 205 1.86 -28.79 -28.89
N ALA A 206 0.57 -28.76 -28.56
CA ALA A 206 -0.44 -28.20 -29.45
C ALA A 206 -0.38 -26.67 -29.40
N ALA A 207 -0.07 -26.03 -30.53
CA ALA A 207 -0.17 -24.57 -30.67
C ALA A 207 -1.65 -24.15 -30.61
N MET A 208 -2.00 -23.31 -29.64
CA MET A 208 -3.31 -22.66 -29.63
C MET A 208 -3.25 -21.47 -30.59
N GLN A 209 -3.54 -21.71 -31.87
CA GLN A 209 -3.81 -20.62 -32.81
C GLN A 209 -5.10 -19.93 -32.41
N GLY A 210 -4.97 -18.77 -31.76
CA GLY A 210 -5.92 -17.65 -31.83
C GLY A 210 -7.41 -18.00 -31.70
N LYS A 211 -7.80 -18.92 -30.82
CA LYS A 211 -9.18 -19.00 -30.36
C LYS A 211 -9.33 -18.08 -29.15
N GLU A 212 -9.49 -16.80 -29.45
CA GLU A 212 -10.29 -15.90 -28.58
C GLU A 212 -11.76 -16.05 -28.93
#